data_AF-T0YE23-F1
#
_entry.id   AF-T0YE23-F1
#
_cell.length_a   1.000
_cell.length_b   1.000
_cell.length_c   1.000
_cell.angle_alpha   90.00
_cell.angle_beta   90.00
_cell.angle_gamma   90.00
#
_symmetry.space_group_name_H-M   'P 1'
#
loop_
_entity.id
_entity.type
_entity.pdbx_description
1 polymer ?
#
loop_
_entity_poly.entity_id
_entity_poly.type
_entity_poly.pdbx_seq_one_letter_code
_entity_poly.pdbx_strand_id
1 'polypeptide(L)'
;LTFGPGMTVIFGPNEAGKSTWHTAIYAALCGNVNSSGVHENANSSKQFIDLYHPWDENEWVVQAVVTLNDGRKIVIWRDLTGKMAPLVKDAKLEADVSTEITSKGVADASRWLGLDRQSFLATACVRQADIFGICDNPESLAEYISCAATSV
;
A
#
# COMPACT_ATOMS: atom_id res chain seq x y z
N LEU A 1 14.88 -1.11 -1.69
CA LEU A 1 14.65 -0.86 -3.12
C LEU A 1 14.55 0.65 -3.35
N THR A 2 15.13 1.18 -4.42
CA THR A 2 15.05 2.61 -4.77
C THR A 2 14.49 2.74 -6.16
N PHE A 3 13.42 3.53 -6.31
CA PHE A 3 12.76 3.76 -7.60
C PHE A 3 13.38 4.95 -8.32
N GLY A 4 13.57 4.81 -9.63
CA GLY A 4 13.95 5.91 -10.51
C GLY A 4 12.72 6.62 -11.09
N PRO A 5 12.87 7.83 -11.65
CA PRO A 5 11.80 8.49 -12.38
C PRO A 5 11.41 7.69 -13.64
N GLY A 6 10.15 7.80 -14.06
CA GLY A 6 9.63 7.09 -15.23
C GLY A 6 9.29 5.63 -14.90
N MET A 7 10.04 4.68 -15.48
CA MET A 7 9.74 3.25 -15.39
C MET A 7 10.82 2.50 -14.60
N THR A 8 10.42 1.84 -13.52
CA THR A 8 11.27 0.90 -12.78
C THR A 8 10.81 -0.54 -13.07
N VAL A 9 11.74 -1.39 -13.54
CA VAL A 9 11.47 -2.82 -13.82
C VAL A 9 12.08 -3.67 -12.71
N ILE A 10 11.25 -4.46 -12.03
CA ILE A 10 11.68 -5.45 -11.04
C ILE A 10 11.59 -6.84 -11.69
N PHE A 11 12.71 -7.52 -11.87
CA PHE A 11 12.78 -8.83 -12.53
C PHE A 11 13.56 -9.84 -11.68
N GLY A 12 13.32 -11.13 -11.93
CA GLY A 12 13.93 -12.24 -11.21
C GLY A 12 13.13 -13.53 -11.40
N PRO A 13 13.70 -14.70 -11.08
CA PRO A 13 13.00 -15.99 -11.18
C PRO A 13 11.72 -16.02 -10.32
N ASN A 14 10.88 -17.02 -10.54
CA ASN A 14 9.76 -17.29 -9.61
C ASN A 14 10.30 -17.40 -8.18
N GLU A 15 9.51 -16.94 -7.22
CA GLU A 15 9.89 -16.90 -5.80
C GLU A 15 11.04 -15.94 -5.43
N ALA A 16 11.55 -15.14 -6.37
CA ALA A 16 12.53 -14.07 -6.08
C ALA A 16 11.97 -12.89 -5.26
N GLY A 17 10.75 -12.99 -4.72
CA GLY A 17 10.15 -11.95 -3.88
C GLY A 17 9.56 -10.75 -4.64
N LYS A 18 9.36 -10.82 -5.96
CA LYS A 18 8.79 -9.71 -6.76
C LYS A 18 7.39 -9.31 -6.27
N SER A 19 6.49 -10.28 -6.13
CA SER A 19 5.14 -10.06 -5.61
C SER A 19 5.17 -9.66 -4.14
N THR A 20 6.14 -10.18 -3.37
CA THR A 20 6.38 -9.78 -1.98
C THR A 20 6.73 -8.30 -1.87
N TRP A 21 7.61 -7.80 -2.73
CA TRP A 21 7.94 -6.37 -2.82
C TRP A 21 6.72 -5.52 -3.18
N HIS A 22 5.92 -5.96 -4.14
CA HIS A 22 4.68 -5.26 -4.51
C HIS A 22 3.72 -5.11 -3.32
N THR A 23 3.48 -6.21 -2.59
CA THR A 23 2.63 -6.18 -1.39
C THR A 23 3.24 -5.36 -0.25
N ALA A 24 4.56 -5.42 -0.07
CA ALA A 24 5.26 -4.62 0.93
C ALA A 24 5.14 -3.12 0.65
N ILE A 25 5.27 -2.69 -0.61
CA ILE A 25 5.09 -1.28 -1.00
C ILE A 25 3.67 -0.83 -0.69
N TYR A 26 2.67 -1.63 -1.07
CA TYR A 26 1.27 -1.33 -0.77
C TYR A 26 1.03 -1.22 0.75
N ALA A 27 1.52 -2.19 1.52
CA ALA A 27 1.41 -2.19 2.98
C ALA A 27 2.09 -0.96 3.60
N ALA A 28 3.26 -0.55 3.10
CA ALA A 28 3.97 0.62 3.58
C ALA A 28 3.19 1.92 3.33
N LEU A 29 2.58 2.07 2.16
CA LEU A 29 1.84 3.29 1.80
C LEU A 29 0.47 3.35 2.48
N CYS A 30 -0.34 2.30 2.32
CA CYS A 30 -1.74 2.32 2.71
C CYS A 30 -2.01 1.65 4.07
N GLY A 31 -1.05 0.90 4.62
CA GLY A 31 -1.23 0.14 5.85
C GLY A 31 -2.05 -1.13 5.64
N ASN A 32 -2.27 -1.86 6.73
CA ASN A 32 -3.05 -3.09 6.74
C ASN A 32 -4.43 -2.86 7.38
N VAL A 33 -5.47 -3.47 6.82
CA VAL A 33 -6.83 -3.42 7.40
C VAL A 33 -6.90 -4.45 8.52
N ASN A 34 -6.50 -4.07 9.73
CA ASN A 34 -6.69 -4.91 10.91
C ASN A 34 -7.66 -4.34 11.96
N SER A 35 -8.44 -3.32 11.62
CA SER A 35 -9.46 -2.79 12.52
C SER A 35 -10.80 -2.62 11.80
N SER A 36 -11.67 -3.61 12.01
CA SER A 36 -13.12 -3.48 12.01
C SER A 36 -13.78 -2.95 10.73
N GLY A 37 -14.28 -3.88 9.91
CA GLY A 37 -15.39 -3.63 9.00
C GLY A 37 -15.03 -3.63 7.51
N VAL A 38 -15.53 -4.67 6.84
CA VAL A 38 -16.01 -4.70 5.44
C VAL A 38 -15.09 -4.03 4.42
N HIS A 39 -14.24 -4.81 3.76
CA HIS A 39 -14.06 -4.80 2.30
C HIS A 39 -13.26 -6.06 1.91
N GLU A 40 -13.73 -6.75 0.87
CA GLU A 40 -13.35 -8.10 0.42
C GLU A 40 -11.85 -8.29 0.08
N ASN A 41 -11.08 -7.20 0.02
CA ASN A 41 -9.64 -7.21 -0.23
C ASN A 41 -8.76 -7.29 1.03
N ALA A 42 -9.35 -7.35 2.23
CA ALA A 42 -8.62 -7.53 3.50
C ALA A 42 -8.01 -8.94 3.66
N ASN A 43 -8.57 -9.95 2.98
CA ASN A 43 -8.11 -11.33 3.09
C ASN A 43 -6.72 -11.55 2.49
N SER A 44 -6.41 -10.92 1.35
CA SER A 44 -5.12 -11.09 0.67
C SER A 44 -3.96 -10.47 1.47
N SER A 45 -4.23 -9.35 2.14
CA SER A 45 -3.25 -8.65 2.97
C SER A 45 -3.02 -9.36 4.31
N LYS A 46 -4.05 -10.01 4.87
CA LYS A 46 -3.95 -10.82 6.09
C LYS A 46 -3.22 -12.13 5.83
N GLN A 47 -3.54 -12.82 4.73
CA GLN A 47 -2.77 -13.98 4.27
C GLN A 47 -1.30 -13.62 4.05
N PHE A 48 -0.98 -12.43 3.55
CA PHE A 48 0.42 -12.00 3.43
C PHE A 48 1.13 -11.89 4.79
N ILE A 49 0.49 -11.31 5.82
CA ILE A 49 1.08 -11.25 7.16
C ILE A 49 1.29 -12.68 7.69
N ASP A 50 0.35 -13.58 7.50
CA ASP A 50 0.53 -14.92 8.08
C ASP A 50 1.52 -15.78 7.29
N LEU A 51 1.64 -15.56 5.97
CA LEU A 51 2.47 -16.38 5.07
C LEU A 51 3.95 -15.99 5.07
N TYR A 52 4.26 -14.70 5.28
CA TYR A 52 5.62 -14.17 5.17
C TYR A 52 6.21 -13.74 6.52
N HIS A 53 5.52 -14.01 7.64
CA HIS A 53 6.06 -13.74 8.97
C HIS A 53 7.37 -14.51 9.18
N PRO A 54 8.48 -13.85 9.51
CA PRO A 54 9.73 -14.55 9.83
C PRO A 54 9.55 -15.43 11.07
N TRP A 55 10.01 -16.68 11.01
CA TRP A 55 9.80 -17.70 12.06
C TRP A 55 10.30 -17.27 13.45
N ASP A 56 11.44 -16.58 13.50
CA ASP A 56 12.18 -16.28 14.74
C ASP A 56 12.49 -14.79 14.95
N GLU A 57 11.85 -13.88 14.19
CA GLU A 57 12.09 -12.44 14.37
C GLU A 57 10.96 -11.78 15.15
N ASN A 58 11.35 -11.02 16.18
CA ASN A 58 10.43 -10.21 16.98
C ASN A 58 10.04 -8.90 16.28
N GLU A 59 10.83 -8.48 15.30
CA GLU A 59 10.63 -7.26 14.54
C GLU A 59 10.19 -7.62 13.13
N TRP A 60 8.99 -7.19 12.75
CA TRP A 60 8.53 -7.31 11.39
C TRP A 60 7.98 -5.99 10.91
N VAL A 61 8.70 -5.37 9.99
CA VAL A 61 8.53 -3.96 9.66
C VAL A 61 8.57 -3.76 8.15
N VAL A 62 7.84 -2.74 7.70
CA VAL A 62 8.05 -2.16 6.38
C VAL A 62 8.23 -0.65 6.46
N GLN A 63 9.14 -0.14 5.63
CA GLN A 63 9.41 1.28 5.51
C GLN A 63 9.34 1.73 4.05
N ALA A 64 8.68 2.85 3.82
CA ALA A 64 8.68 3.55 2.54
C ALA A 64 9.15 4.99 2.74
N VAL A 65 9.80 5.52 1.71
CA VAL A 65 10.18 6.93 1.67
C VAL A 65 9.64 7.51 0.37
N VAL A 66 8.76 8.49 0.49
CA VAL A 66 8.08 9.13 -0.65
C VAL A 66 8.44 10.60 -0.72
N THR A 67 8.38 11.16 -1.92
CA THR A 67 8.51 12.61 -2.15
C THR A 67 7.16 13.12 -2.61
N LEU A 68 6.61 14.10 -1.91
CA LEU A 68 5.35 14.75 -2.26
C LEU A 68 5.57 15.83 -3.32
N ASN A 69 4.48 16.32 -3.92
CA ASN A 69 4.53 17.36 -4.96
C ASN A 69 5.10 18.71 -4.46
N ASP A 70 4.96 18.99 -3.17
CA ASP A 70 5.52 20.16 -2.48
C ASP A 70 7.02 20.00 -2.17
N GLY A 71 7.61 18.86 -2.53
CA GLY A 71 9.02 18.54 -2.30
C GLY A 71 9.32 17.95 -0.92
N ARG A 72 8.32 17.79 -0.03
CA ARG A 72 8.53 17.12 1.27
C ARG A 72 8.91 15.66 1.06
N LYS A 73 9.90 15.21 1.84
CA LYS A 73 10.31 13.82 1.88
C LYS A 73 9.71 13.18 3.12
N ILE A 74 8.76 12.27 2.93
CA ILE A 74 8.06 11.63 4.03
C ILE A 74 8.56 10.20 4.21
N VAL A 75 8.92 9.87 5.44
CA VAL A 75 9.28 8.52 5.86
C VAL A 75 8.07 7.89 6.53
N ILE A 76 7.61 6.77 5.98
CA ILE A 76 6.51 5.98 6.53
C ILE A 76 7.10 4.68 7.05
N TRP A 77 6.92 4.44 8.33
CA TRP A 77 7.37 3.23 9.02
C TRP A 77 6.16 2.51 9.60
N ARG A 78 6.09 1.19 9.42
CA ARG A 78 4.98 0.38 9.91
C ARG A 78 5.46 -0.92 10.50
N ASP A 79 4.93 -1.23 11.68
CA ASP A 79 4.99 -2.54 12.29
C ASP A 79 3.93 -3.45 11.68
N LEU A 80 4.37 -4.54 11.06
CA LEU A 80 3.53 -5.56 10.46
C LEU A 80 3.04 -6.59 11.49
N THR A 81 3.62 -6.64 12.69
CA THR A 81 3.10 -7.45 13.81
C THR A 81 1.83 -6.84 14.41
N GLY A 82 1.56 -5.56 14.13
CA GLY A 82 0.40 -4.83 14.65
C GLY A 82 0.51 -4.42 16.12
N LYS A 83 1.68 -4.53 16.74
CA LYS A 83 1.92 -4.15 18.14
C LYS A 83 2.11 -2.63 18.30
N MET A 84 2.63 -1.96 17.27
CA MET A 84 2.89 -0.53 17.27
C MET A 84 2.08 0.21 16.20
N ALA A 85 1.69 1.45 16.54
CA ALA A 85 1.05 2.36 15.58
C ALA A 85 2.05 2.77 14.47
N PRO A 86 1.56 3.07 13.25
CA PRO A 86 2.42 3.54 12.17
C PRO A 86 3.02 4.90 12.52
N LEU A 87 4.27 5.12 12.10
CA LEU A 87 4.98 6.38 12.25
C LEU A 87 5.19 7.02 10.89
N VAL A 88 4.81 8.29 10.75
CA VAL A 88 4.88 9.03 9.49
C VAL A 88 5.59 10.35 9.76
N LYS A 89 6.82 10.51 9.27
CA LYS A 89 7.65 11.66 9.59
C LYS A 89 8.04 12.45 8.35
N ASP A 90 7.93 13.78 8.44
CA ASP A 90 8.66 14.66 7.54
C ASP A 90 10.16 14.56 7.85
N ALA A 91 10.95 14.09 6.89
CA ALA A 91 12.37 13.86 7.10
C ALA A 91 13.19 15.14 7.35
N LYS A 92 12.69 16.30 6.91
CA LYS A 92 13.37 17.59 7.07
C LYS A 92 13.03 18.22 8.42
N LEU A 93 11.77 18.14 8.82
CA LEU A 93 11.28 18.76 10.06
C LEU A 93 11.38 17.81 11.27
N GLU A 94 11.62 16.53 11.02
CA GLU A 94 11.53 15.42 12.00
C GLU A 94 10.18 15.37 12.74
N ALA A 95 9.16 16.02 12.18
CA ALA A 95 7.83 16.11 12.75
C ALA A 95 6.97 14.93 12.32
N ASP A 96 6.16 14.42 13.25
CA ASP A 96 5.12 13.44 12.95
C ASP A 96 3.98 14.13 12.19
N VAL A 97 3.68 13.64 11.00
CA VAL A 97 2.62 14.13 10.09
C VAL A 97 1.56 13.05 9.83
N SER A 98 1.51 12.00 10.66
CA SER A 98 0.54 10.90 10.54
C SER A 98 -0.91 11.37 10.54
N THR A 99 -1.21 12.48 11.22
CA THR A 99 -2.55 13.08 11.27
C THR A 99 -3.07 13.57 9.91
N GLU A 100 -2.18 13.93 8.97
CA GLU A 100 -2.57 14.34 7.60
C GLU A 100 -3.25 13.20 6.83
N ILE A 101 -2.83 11.96 7.11
CA ILE A 101 -3.25 10.77 6.37
C ILE A 101 -4.03 9.76 7.21
N THR A 102 -4.29 10.06 8.47
CA THR A 102 -5.08 9.18 9.34
C THR A 102 -6.56 9.37 9.11
N SER A 103 -7.25 8.31 8.69
CA SER A 103 -8.71 8.26 8.62
C SER A 103 -9.21 7.00 9.30
N LYS A 104 -10.26 7.13 10.13
CA LYS A 104 -10.85 6.01 10.88
C LYS A 104 -9.81 5.19 11.66
N GLY A 105 -8.76 5.84 12.17
CA GLY A 105 -7.69 5.21 12.95
C GLY A 105 -6.57 4.54 12.13
N VAL A 106 -6.60 4.62 10.80
CA VAL A 106 -5.58 4.04 9.92
C VAL A 106 -4.91 5.14 9.10
N ALA A 107 -3.58 5.24 9.19
CA ALA A 107 -2.79 6.10 8.32
C ALA A 107 -2.75 5.51 6.89
N ASP A 108 -3.17 6.28 5.89
CA ASP A 108 -3.23 5.87 4.49
C ASP A 108 -2.69 6.97 3.54
N ALA A 109 -1.51 6.72 2.97
CA ALA A 109 -0.83 7.68 2.11
C ALA A 109 -1.58 7.97 0.79
N SER A 110 -2.58 7.16 0.40
CA SER A 110 -3.41 7.45 -0.76
C SER A 110 -4.12 8.82 -0.64
N ARG A 111 -4.35 9.28 0.60
CA ARG A 111 -4.99 10.57 0.87
C ARG A 111 -4.19 11.77 0.38
N TRP A 112 -2.86 11.69 0.31
CA TRP A 112 -2.06 12.76 -0.31
C TRP A 112 -2.32 12.89 -1.81
N LEU A 113 -2.84 11.84 -2.46
CA LEU A 113 -3.27 11.87 -3.85
C LEU A 113 -4.75 12.26 -4.00
N GLY A 114 -5.44 12.56 -2.90
CA GLY A 114 -6.90 12.77 -2.90
C GLY A 114 -7.71 11.49 -3.08
N LEU A 115 -7.05 10.32 -3.11
CA LEU A 115 -7.70 9.04 -3.35
C LEU A 115 -8.07 8.34 -2.04
N ASP A 116 -9.23 7.71 -2.02
CA ASP A 116 -9.50 6.64 -1.06
C ASP A 116 -8.72 5.36 -1.43
N ARG A 117 -8.74 4.38 -0.53
CA ARG A 117 -8.01 3.13 -0.67
C ARG A 117 -8.47 2.30 -1.86
N GLN A 118 -9.78 2.29 -2.14
CA GLN A 118 -10.35 1.49 -3.22
C GLN A 118 -9.90 2.06 -4.56
N SER A 119 -9.97 3.38 -4.73
CA SER A 119 -9.53 4.04 -5.94
C SER A 119 -8.01 4.01 -6.13
N PHE A 120 -7.22 4.05 -5.05
CA PHE A 120 -5.78 3.82 -5.13
C PHE A 120 -5.44 2.41 -5.63
N LEU A 121 -6.13 1.38 -5.12
CA LEU A 121 -5.96 0.01 -5.61
C LEU A 121 -6.35 -0.11 -7.08
N ALA A 122 -7.48 0.47 -7.48
CA ALA A 122 -7.98 0.41 -8.85
C ALA A 122 -7.08 1.12 -9.88
N THR A 123 -6.35 2.16 -9.47
CA THR A 123 -5.65 3.06 -10.41
C THR A 123 -4.13 3.01 -10.32
N ALA A 124 -3.57 2.80 -9.13
CA ALA A 124 -2.14 2.90 -8.88
C ALA A 124 -1.47 1.55 -8.53
N CYS A 125 -2.26 0.52 -8.19
CA CYS A 125 -1.76 -0.76 -7.72
C CYS A 125 -2.44 -1.93 -8.45
N VAL A 126 -2.00 -2.20 -9.69
CA VAL A 126 -2.54 -3.29 -10.51
C VAL A 126 -1.91 -4.62 -10.13
N ARG A 127 -2.71 -5.58 -9.65
CA ARG A 127 -2.23 -6.93 -9.32
C ARG A 127 -2.25 -7.83 -10.54
N GLN A 128 -1.45 -8.90 -10.48
CA GLN A 128 -1.38 -9.88 -11.57
C GLN A 128 -2.75 -10.53 -11.87
N ALA A 129 -3.55 -10.81 -10.84
CA ALA A 129 -4.89 -11.39 -11.01
C ALA A 129 -5.91 -10.42 -11.62
N ASP A 130 -5.74 -9.12 -11.41
CA ASP A 130 -6.70 -8.09 -11.86
C ASP A 130 -6.72 -8.02 -13.40
N ILE A 131 -5.57 -8.23 -14.04
CA ILE A 131 -5.44 -8.23 -15.51
C ILE A 131 -6.16 -9.45 -16.11
N PHE A 132 -6.01 -10.63 -15.51
CA PHE A 132 -6.70 -11.84 -15.97
C PHE A 132 -8.20 -11.76 -15.73
N GLY A 133 -8.64 -11.15 -14.62
CA GLY A 133 -10.05 -10.94 -14.32
C GLY A 133 -10.78 -10.10 -15.37
N ILE A 134 -10.10 -9.16 -16.04
CA ILE A 134 -10.69 -8.36 -17.13
C ILE A 134 -10.93 -9.22 -18.39
N CYS A 135 -10.02 -10.17 -18.68
CA CYS A 135 -10.20 -11.09 -19.79
C CYS A 135 -11.39 -12.04 -19.56
N ASP A 136 -11.62 -12.44 -18.30
CA ASP A 136 -12.69 -13.35 -17.94
C ASP A 136 -14.04 -12.65 -17.69
N ASN A 137 -14.02 -11.38 -17.24
CA ASN A 137 -15.22 -10.58 -17.00
C ASN A 137 -14.99 -9.08 -17.32
N PRO A 138 -15.24 -8.66 -18.56
CA PRO A 138 -15.02 -7.28 -19.00
C PRO A 138 -15.90 -6.24 -18.31
N GLU A 139 -17.02 -6.63 -17.70
CA GLU A 139 -17.90 -5.71 -16.96
C GLU A 139 -17.24 -5.20 -15.68
N SER A 140 -16.32 -5.97 -15.08
CA SER A 140 -15.55 -5.55 -13.91
C SER A 140 -14.68 -4.30 -14.18
N LEU A 141 -14.26 -4.10 -15.44
CA LEU A 141 -13.51 -2.91 -15.84
C LEU A 141 -14.34 -1.62 -15.69
N ALA A 142 -15.64 -1.68 -15.98
CA ALA A 142 -16.53 -0.53 -15.84
C ALA A 142 -16.68 -0.11 -14.37
N GLU A 143 -16.66 -1.08 -13.45
CA GLU A 143 -16.70 -0.83 -12.00
C GLU A 143 -15.41 -0.15 -11.51
N TYR A 144 -14.23 -0.63 -11.95
CA TYR A 144 -12.95 0.00 -11.63
C TYR A 144 -12.84 1.44 -12.16
N ILE A 145 -13.30 1.69 -13.39
CA ILE A 145 -13.36 3.05 -13.97
C ILE A 145 -14.33 3.93 -13.18
N SER A 146 -15.48 3.40 -12.77
CA SER A 146 -16.47 4.15 -12.00
C SER A 146 -15.95 4.54 -10.62
N CYS A 147 -15.23 3.65 -9.92
CA CYS A 147 -14.56 3.99 -8.66
C CYS A 147 -13.53 5.11 -8.85
N ALA A 148 -12.67 4.98 -9.87
CA ALA A 148 -11.67 6.02 -10.18
C ALA A 148 -12.31 7.39 -10.50
N ALA A 149 -13.47 7.40 -11.16
CA ALA A 149 -14.19 8.63 -11.52
C ALA A 149 -14.96 9.28 -10.36
N THR A 150 -15.32 8.50 -9.32
CA THR A 150 -16.17 8.98 -8.21
C THR A 150 -15.34 9.52 -7.02
N SER A 151 -14.05 9.23 -6.96
CA SER A 151 -13.16 9.69 -5.87
C SER A 151 -12.60 11.11 -6.07
N VAL A 152 -13.38 12.03 -6.66
CA VAL A 152 -13.04 13.45 -6.82
C VAL A 152 -13.88 14.31 -5.88
#